data_AF-A0A067E307-F1
#
_entry.id   AF-A0A067E307-F1
#
_cell.length_a   1.000
_cell.length_b   1.000
_cell.length_c   1.000
_cell.angle_alpha   90.00
_cell.angle_beta   90.00
_cell.angle_gamma   90.00
#
_symmetry.space_group_name_H-M   'P 1'
#
loop_
_entity.id
_entity.type
_entity.pdbx_description
1 polymer ?
#
loop_
_entity_poly.entity_id
_entity_poly.type
_entity_poly.pdbx_seq_one_letter_code
_entity_poly.pdbx_strand_id
1 'polypeptide(L)'
;MSSFFRKIKHLGKAYKETFMLRNGKVFLEKLIKSCDNKRNPIRCFHENELKIATKNYDRQKVITTGLGYELFKGFLHDYPVSIMKFVNSDYAAEFCFNNIVFASQMNHKNVIRLIGCCLETENPVLVFEYV
;
A
#
# COMPACT_ATOMS: atom_id res chain seq x y z
N MET A 1 26.12 24.05 3.71
CA MET A 1 25.46 22.78 3.33
C MET A 1 24.06 22.59 3.95
N SER A 2 23.42 23.54 4.65
CA SER A 2 22.20 23.27 5.45
C SER A 2 20.83 23.55 4.78
N SER A 3 20.70 24.52 3.86
CA SER A 3 19.38 24.90 3.30
C SER A 3 18.89 23.95 2.19
N PHE A 4 19.80 23.41 1.39
CA PHE A 4 19.49 22.55 0.25
C PHE A 4 18.84 21.22 0.70
N PHE A 5 19.45 20.52 1.67
CA PHE A 5 18.88 19.28 2.21
C PHE A 5 17.53 19.49 2.88
N ARG A 6 17.34 20.65 3.53
CA ARG A 6 16.04 21.01 4.12
C ARG A 6 14.98 21.15 3.04
N LYS A 7 15.30 21.82 1.92
CA LYS A 7 14.40 21.97 0.76
C LYS A 7 14.03 20.61 0.15
N ILE A 8 14.98 19.68 0.00
CA ILE A 8 14.71 18.31 -0.49
C ILE A 8 13.74 17.57 0.45
N LYS A 9 13.97 17.62 1.77
CA LYS A 9 13.05 16.98 2.74
C LYS A 9 11.63 17.55 2.65
N HIS A 10 11.49 18.88 2.54
CA HIS A 10 10.18 19.51 2.38
C HIS A 10 9.49 19.10 1.07
N LEU A 11 10.25 19.01 -0.03
CA LEU A 11 9.71 18.58 -1.33
C LEU A 11 9.20 17.12 -1.26
N GLY A 12 9.98 16.23 -0.65
CA GLY A 12 9.57 14.84 -0.44
C GLY A 12 8.31 14.70 0.42
N LYS A 13 8.18 15.53 1.47
CA LYS A 13 6.96 15.58 2.30
C LYS A 13 5.75 16.05 1.48
N ALA A 14 5.89 17.14 0.73
CA ALA A 14 4.83 17.68 -0.10
C ALA A 14 4.36 16.66 -1.15
N TYR A 15 5.31 15.95 -1.77
CA TYR A 15 5.00 14.91 -2.76
C TYR A 15 4.18 13.75 -2.16
N LYS A 16 4.55 13.25 -0.98
CA LYS A 16 3.77 12.22 -0.28
C LYS A 16 2.35 12.69 0.06
N GLU A 17 2.20 13.93 0.47
CA GLU A 17 0.91 14.54 0.78
C GLU A 17 0.01 14.63 -0.47
N THR A 18 0.58 14.99 -1.62
CA THR A 18 -0.17 15.02 -2.89
C THR A 18 -0.74 13.65 -3.26
N PHE A 19 0.03 12.57 -3.11
CA PHE A 19 -0.48 11.23 -3.35
C PHE A 19 -1.47 10.78 -2.29
N MET A 20 -1.23 11.07 -1.03
CA MET A 20 -2.16 10.74 0.05
C MET A 20 -3.55 11.34 -0.20
N LEU A 21 -3.62 12.61 -0.61
CA LEU A 21 -4.88 13.29 -0.94
C LEU A 21 -5.53 12.70 -2.21
N ARG A 22 -4.75 12.55 -3.30
CA ARG A 22 -5.25 11.99 -4.56
C ARG A 22 -5.80 10.59 -4.37
N ASN A 23 -4.99 9.70 -3.79
CA ASN A 23 -5.33 8.30 -3.60
C ASN A 23 -6.45 8.14 -2.57
N GLY A 24 -6.42 8.91 -1.49
CA GLY A 24 -7.48 8.94 -0.49
C GLY A 24 -8.84 9.30 -1.09
N LYS A 25 -8.89 10.31 -1.98
CA LYS A 25 -10.11 10.67 -2.72
C LYS A 25 -10.67 9.50 -3.53
N VAL A 26 -9.84 8.92 -4.41
CA VAL A 26 -10.28 7.82 -5.31
C VAL A 26 -10.71 6.59 -4.51
N PHE A 27 -9.95 6.26 -3.46
CA PHE A 27 -10.29 5.17 -2.55
C PHE A 27 -11.64 5.39 -1.88
N LEU A 28 -11.87 6.58 -1.32
CA LEU A 28 -13.12 6.93 -0.65
C LEU A 28 -14.32 6.89 -1.61
N GLU A 29 -14.17 7.43 -2.82
CA GLU A 29 -15.22 7.39 -3.85
C GLU A 29 -15.60 5.94 -4.21
N LYS A 30 -14.62 5.05 -4.38
CA LYS A 30 -14.88 3.63 -4.68
C LYS A 30 -15.47 2.89 -3.48
N LEU A 31 -15.00 3.20 -2.26
CA LEU A 31 -15.56 2.63 -1.04
C LEU A 31 -17.03 2.97 -0.86
N ILE A 32 -17.42 4.23 -1.10
CA ILE A 32 -18.81 4.70 -0.97
C ILE A 32 -19.71 4.05 -2.04
N LYS A 33 -19.20 3.88 -3.26
CA LYS A 33 -19.91 3.20 -4.35
C LYS A 33 -20.11 1.71 -4.10
N SER A 34 -19.28 1.09 -3.27
CA SER A 34 -19.44 -0.31 -2.90
C SER A 34 -20.60 -0.47 -1.91
N CYS A 35 -21.63 -1.24 -2.29
CA CYS A 35 -22.91 -1.36 -1.58
C CYS A 35 -22.86 -2.09 -0.22
N ASP A 36 -21.66 -2.42 0.28
CA ASP A 36 -21.52 -3.21 1.51
C ASP A 36 -21.09 -2.35 2.70
N ASN A 37 -21.93 -2.29 3.74
CA ASN A 37 -21.69 -1.45 4.92
C ASN A 37 -20.76 -2.11 5.95
N LYS A 38 -20.46 -3.40 5.81
CA LYS A 38 -19.53 -4.11 6.69
C LYS A 38 -18.13 -4.10 6.07
N ARG A 39 -17.18 -3.49 6.77
CA ARG A 39 -15.78 -3.38 6.33
C ARG A 39 -14.87 -3.65 7.51
N ASN A 40 -13.77 -4.35 7.26
CA ASN A 40 -12.72 -4.53 8.25
C ASN A 40 -11.94 -3.21 8.40
N PRO A 41 -11.63 -2.78 9.63
CA PRO A 41 -10.71 -1.67 9.84
C PRO A 41 -9.38 -1.96 9.16
N ILE A 42 -8.95 -1.04 8.28
CA ILE A 42 -7.63 -1.11 7.63
C ILE A 42 -6.73 -0.03 8.21
N ARG A 43 -5.46 -0.38 8.44
CA ARG A 43 -4.46 0.58 8.92
C ARG A 43 -3.87 1.37 7.76
N CYS A 44 -3.69 2.68 7.95
CA CYS A 44 -2.89 3.52 7.06
C CYS A 44 -1.41 3.44 7.48
N PHE A 45 -0.55 2.99 6.57
CA PHE A 45 0.89 2.90 6.76
C PHE A 45 1.61 4.07 6.09
N HIS A 46 2.74 4.48 6.66
CA HIS A 46 3.66 5.39 5.99
C HIS A 46 4.56 4.63 5.02
N GLU A 47 4.96 5.27 3.92
CA GLU A 47 5.86 4.65 2.93
C GLU A 47 7.20 4.24 3.56
N ASN A 48 7.72 5.06 4.48
CA ASN A 48 8.98 4.76 5.15
C ASN A 48 8.89 3.49 6.02
N GLU A 49 7.73 3.24 6.64
CA GLU A 49 7.51 2.02 7.43
C GLU A 49 7.60 0.78 6.52
N LEU A 50 6.97 0.83 5.34
CA LEU A 50 7.01 -0.28 4.38
C LEU A 50 8.40 -0.46 3.74
N LYS A 51 9.13 0.64 3.49
CA LYS A 51 10.53 0.57 3.05
C LYS A 51 11.40 -0.11 4.10
N ILE A 52 11.25 0.21 5.38
CA ILE A 52 12.02 -0.45 6.45
C ILE A 52 11.68 -1.94 6.49
N ALA A 53 10.39 -2.29 6.51
CA ALA A 53 9.91 -3.68 6.56
C ALA A 53 10.49 -4.55 5.42
N THR A 54 10.58 -3.98 4.22
CA THR A 54 11.02 -4.67 2.99
C THR A 54 12.50 -4.52 2.68
N LYS A 55 13.31 -3.86 3.53
CA LYS A 55 14.69 -3.45 3.19
C LYS A 55 14.75 -2.69 1.85
N ASN A 56 13.88 -1.70 1.72
CA ASN A 56 13.68 -0.87 0.54
C ASN A 56 13.27 -1.67 -0.72
N TYR A 57 12.27 -2.54 -0.57
CA TYR A 57 11.78 -3.41 -1.64
C TYR A 57 12.89 -4.25 -2.27
N ASP A 58 13.72 -4.87 -1.43
CA ASP A 58 14.81 -5.74 -1.87
C ASP A 58 14.26 -6.91 -2.71
N ARG A 59 14.83 -7.12 -3.90
CA ARG A 59 14.43 -8.19 -4.80
C ARG A 59 14.63 -9.58 -4.19
N GLN A 60 15.59 -9.74 -3.27
CA GLN A 60 15.79 -11.00 -2.55
C GLN A 60 14.62 -11.34 -1.61
N LYS A 61 13.74 -10.38 -1.31
CA LYS A 61 12.55 -10.57 -0.48
C LYS A 61 11.27 -10.77 -1.31
N VAL A 62 11.35 -10.83 -2.63
CA VAL A 62 10.19 -11.13 -3.47
C VAL A 62 9.73 -12.56 -3.20
N ILE A 63 8.48 -12.70 -2.76
CA ILE A 63 7.78 -13.97 -2.60
C ILE A 63 7.28 -14.44 -3.96
N THR A 64 6.61 -13.54 -4.69
CA THR A 64 6.07 -13.81 -6.02
C THR A 64 5.85 -12.51 -6.80
N THR A 65 5.66 -12.64 -8.09
CA THR A 65 5.24 -11.58 -9.00
C THR A 65 3.93 -11.98 -9.67
N GLY A 66 3.13 -11.01 -10.10
CA GLY A 66 1.85 -11.24 -10.75
C GLY A 66 1.53 -10.20 -11.82
N LEU A 67 0.25 -10.08 -12.18
CA LEU A 67 -0.27 -9.13 -13.18
C LEU A 67 -0.03 -7.67 -12.74
N GLY A 68 1.19 -7.17 -12.93
CA GLY A 68 1.58 -5.81 -12.58
C GLY A 68 1.86 -5.58 -11.10
N TYR A 69 2.17 -6.62 -10.32
CA TYR A 69 2.58 -6.46 -8.92
C TYR A 69 3.74 -7.37 -8.53
N GLU A 70 4.46 -6.95 -7.50
CA GLU A 70 5.47 -7.73 -6.78
C GLU A 70 5.02 -7.86 -5.32
N LEU A 71 5.05 -9.09 -4.80
CA LEU A 71 4.73 -9.39 -3.40
C LEU A 71 6.04 -9.61 -2.64
N PHE A 72 6.28 -8.80 -1.62
CA PHE A 72 7.50 -8.85 -0.81
C PHE A 72 7.21 -9.42 0.57
N LYS A 73 8.16 -10.19 1.10
CA LYS A 73 8.22 -10.52 2.52
C LYS A 73 8.73 -9.32 3.30
N GLY A 74 7.94 -8.86 4.27
CA GLY A 74 8.29 -7.80 5.20
C GLY A 74 8.18 -8.22 6.66
N PHE A 75 8.66 -7.36 7.55
CA PHE A 75 8.47 -7.48 8.99
C PHE A 75 8.02 -6.15 9.57
N LEU A 76 6.91 -6.14 10.31
CA LEU A 76 6.39 -4.99 11.05
C LEU A 76 6.37 -5.34 12.53
N HIS A 77 7.21 -4.68 13.34
CA HIS A 77 7.36 -5.00 14.77
C HIS A 77 7.61 -6.50 15.02
N ASP A 78 8.54 -7.08 14.24
CA ASP A 78 8.89 -8.52 14.25
C ASP A 78 7.80 -9.49 13.77
N TYR A 79 6.60 -9.00 13.43
CA TYR A 79 5.57 -9.82 12.79
C TYR A 79 5.78 -9.89 11.28
N PRO A 80 5.84 -11.09 10.67
CA PRO A 80 5.97 -11.22 9.23
C PRO A 80 4.69 -10.73 8.55
N VAL A 81 4.86 -10.06 7.41
CA VAL A 81 3.76 -9.56 6.57
C VAL A 81 4.08 -9.73 5.09
N SER A 82 3.03 -9.79 4.27
CA SER A 82 3.14 -9.77 2.81
C SER A 82 2.81 -8.37 2.30
N ILE A 83 3.75 -7.73 1.60
CA ILE A 83 3.62 -6.35 1.11
C ILE A 83 3.53 -6.37 -0.40
N MET A 84 2.36 -6.03 -0.94
CA MET A 84 2.08 -6.04 -2.37
C MET A 84 2.26 -4.63 -2.95
N LYS A 85 3.23 -4.50 -3.86
CA LYS A 85 3.54 -3.25 -4.56
C LYS A 85 3.21 -3.39 -6.04
N PHE A 86 2.38 -2.50 -6.56
CA PHE A 86 2.09 -2.46 -7.99
C PHE A 86 3.26 -1.84 -8.77
N VAL A 87 3.62 -2.47 -9.88
CA VAL A 87 4.62 -1.99 -10.83
C VAL A 87 3.88 -1.24 -11.94
N ASN A 88 4.47 -0.13 -12.40
CA ASN A 88 3.82 0.76 -13.38
C ASN A 88 3.38 -0.03 -14.62
N SER A 89 2.06 -0.09 -14.80
CA SER A 89 1.34 -0.65 -15.94
C SER A 89 0.09 0.20 -16.12
N ASP A 90 -0.47 0.21 -17.33
CA ASP A 90 -1.68 0.99 -17.65
C ASP A 90 -2.87 0.65 -16.73
N TYR A 91 -2.85 -0.52 -16.10
CA TYR A 91 -3.91 -1.02 -15.23
C TYR A 91 -3.61 -0.89 -13.73
N ALA A 92 -2.38 -0.52 -13.33
CA ALA A 92 -1.95 -0.50 -11.92
C ALA A 92 -2.86 0.39 -11.06
N ALA A 93 -3.22 1.56 -11.59
CA ALA A 93 -4.08 2.52 -10.92
C ALA A 93 -5.50 1.98 -10.69
N GLU A 94 -6.06 1.20 -11.62
CA GLU A 94 -7.39 0.62 -11.41
C GLU A 94 -7.36 -0.57 -10.45
N PHE A 95 -6.41 -1.49 -10.67
CA PHE A 95 -6.28 -2.71 -9.88
C PHE A 95 -6.00 -2.42 -8.42
N CYS A 96 -5.10 -1.46 -8.10
CA CYS A 96 -4.75 -1.18 -6.72
C CYS A 96 -5.97 -0.78 -5.87
N PHE A 97 -6.80 0.16 -6.34
CA PHE A 97 -7.98 0.58 -5.57
C PHE A 97 -9.05 -0.50 -5.50
N ASN A 98 -9.29 -1.24 -6.59
CA ASN A 98 -10.25 -2.34 -6.57
C ASN A 98 -9.83 -3.40 -5.54
N ASN A 99 -8.55 -3.77 -5.52
CA ASN A 99 -8.02 -4.71 -4.55
C ASN A 99 -8.17 -4.22 -3.11
N ILE A 100 -7.92 -2.94 -2.81
CA ILE A 100 -8.13 -2.41 -1.45
C ILE A 100 -9.59 -2.50 -1.05
N VAL A 101 -10.52 -2.06 -1.92
CA VAL A 101 -11.95 -2.06 -1.62
C VAL A 101 -12.45 -3.48 -1.35
N PHE A 102 -12.19 -4.42 -2.26
CA PHE A 102 -12.64 -5.81 -2.09
C PHE A 102 -11.94 -6.48 -0.90
N ALA A 103 -10.62 -6.37 -0.77
CA ALA A 103 -9.90 -7.01 0.32
C ALA A 103 -10.27 -6.43 1.70
N SER A 104 -10.69 -5.16 1.79
CA SER A 104 -11.23 -4.57 3.03
C SER A 104 -12.56 -5.17 3.46
N GLN A 105 -13.31 -5.79 2.53
CA GLN A 105 -14.61 -6.43 2.78
C GLN A 105 -14.49 -7.93 3.03
N MET A 106 -13.40 -8.55 2.57
CA MET A 106 -13.17 -9.99 2.75
C MET A 106 -12.69 -10.28 4.17
N ASN A 107 -13.47 -11.07 4.92
CA ASN A 107 -13.06 -11.66 6.19
C ASN A 107 -13.45 -13.15 6.21
N HIS A 108 -12.61 -14.00 5.61
CA HIS A 108 -12.86 -15.43 5.54
C HIS A 108 -11.59 -16.22 5.82
N LYS A 109 -11.71 -17.34 6.55
CA LYS A 109 -10.58 -18.17 6.99
C LYS A 109 -9.68 -18.73 5.87
N ASN A 110 -10.17 -18.76 4.64
CA ASN A 110 -9.45 -19.26 3.47
C ASN A 110 -8.97 -18.13 2.54
N VAL A 111 -9.09 -16.87 2.95
CA VAL A 111 -8.66 -15.71 2.17
C VAL A 111 -7.69 -14.92 3.03
N ILE A 112 -6.55 -14.56 2.44
CA ILE A 112 -5.55 -13.77 3.13
C ILE A 112 -6.13 -12.41 3.55
N ARG A 113 -5.95 -12.06 4.82
CA ARG A 113 -6.56 -10.84 5.37
C ARG A 113 -5.71 -9.61 5.05
N LEU A 114 -6.38 -8.57 4.58
CA LEU A 114 -5.78 -7.23 4.46
C LEU A 114 -5.60 -6.63 5.87
N ILE A 115 -4.38 -6.22 6.19
CA ILE A 115 -4.05 -5.48 7.42
C ILE A 115 -4.20 -3.98 7.18
N GLY A 116 -3.76 -3.51 6.02
CA GLY A 116 -3.79 -2.09 5.71
C GLY A 116 -3.18 -1.72 4.37
N CYS A 117 -3.00 -0.43 4.13
CA CYS A 117 -2.38 0.10 2.92
C CYS A 117 -1.60 1.39 3.18
N CYS A 118 -0.68 1.73 2.28
CA CYS A 118 -0.02 3.02 2.19
C CYS A 118 -0.56 3.77 0.97
N LEU A 119 -0.97 5.02 1.17
CA LEU A 119 -1.51 5.90 0.12
C LEU A 119 -0.52 7.01 -0.30
N GLU A 120 0.67 7.07 0.31
CA GLU A 120 1.69 8.10 0.07
C GLU A 120 2.51 7.89 -1.21
N THR A 121 2.25 6.82 -1.94
CA THR A 121 2.96 6.40 -3.15
C THR A 121 2.12 6.64 -4.41
N GLU A 122 2.75 6.63 -5.59
CA GLU A 122 2.03 6.80 -6.86
C GLU A 122 0.85 5.83 -7.01
N ASN A 123 1.12 4.53 -6.79
CA ASN A 123 0.09 3.51 -6.63
C ASN A 123 0.08 3.06 -5.16
N PRO A 124 -1.09 2.92 -4.51
CA PRO A 124 -1.20 2.35 -3.18
C PRO A 124 -0.44 1.02 -3.00
N VAL A 125 0.20 0.85 -1.85
CA VAL A 125 0.87 -0.39 -1.47
C VAL A 125 0.02 -1.10 -0.42
N LEU A 126 -0.25 -2.38 -0.60
CA LEU A 126 -1.12 -3.16 0.28
C LEU A 126 -0.29 -4.02 1.23
N VAL A 127 -0.80 -4.21 2.45
CA VAL A 127 -0.17 -5.01 3.50
C VAL A 127 -1.17 -6.07 3.95
N PHE A 128 -0.77 -7.33 3.82
CA PHE A 128 -1.55 -8.48 4.22
C PHE A 128 -0.87 -9.25 5.34
N GLU A 129 -1.63 -10.14 5.98
CA GLU A 129 -1.05 -11.21 6.78
C GLU A 129 -0.02 -12.01 5.95
N TYR A 130 0.92 -12.64 6.63
CA TYR A 130 1.92 -13.44 5.95
C TYR A 130 1.31 -14.77 5.46
N VAL A 131 1.75 -15.24 4.28
CA VAL A 131 1.38 -16.54 3.68
C VAL A 131 2.32 -17.66 4.07
#